data_AF-A0A965P9T3-F1
#
_entry.id   AF-A0A965P9T3-F1
#
_cell.length_a   1.000
_cell.length_b   1.000
_cell.length_c   1.000
_cell.angle_alpha   90.00
_cell.angle_beta   90.00
_cell.angle_gamma   90.00
#
_symmetry.space_group_name_H-M   'P 1'
#
loop_
_entity.id
_entity.type
_entity.pdbx_description
1 polymer ?
#
loop_
_entity_poly.entity_id
_entity_poly.type
_entity_poly.pdbx_seq_one_letter_code
_entity_poly.pdbx_strand_id
1 'polypeptide(L)'
;MAAPVTSAATFIAGGNGITYASQVNGEWVQVHDDASSTAIGSSVLLNPASYSSSVIHPLIVDIGTKIRFIGEYAVGTSVITTSPTIRVFGADKIPNASGVYPSGTVFWRLDANTFNAAATTLTLTAVASSQQDATTAYTTPLSNDGYSLLGAKSVLVLHEVAGAISGGATTTIQISAQVLNV
;
A
#
# COMPACT_ATOMS: atom_id res chain seq x y z
N MET A 1 70.40 -9.45 -0.76
CA MET A 1 69.09 -9.55 -0.08
C MET A 1 68.51 -8.15 0.00
N ALA A 2 67.52 -7.84 -0.84
CA ALA A 2 66.83 -6.55 -0.81
C ALA A 2 65.65 -6.63 0.18
N ALA A 3 65.51 -5.62 1.04
CA ALA A 3 64.42 -5.54 2.00
C ALA A 3 63.07 -5.31 1.29
N PRO A 4 61.95 -5.87 1.81
CA PRO A 4 60.63 -5.64 1.23
C PRO A 4 60.22 -4.18 1.42
N VAL A 5 59.89 -3.52 0.31
CA VAL A 5 59.30 -2.18 0.31
C VAL A 5 57.84 -2.33 0.76
N THR A 6 57.52 -1.92 1.98
CA THR A 6 56.14 -1.78 2.42
C THR A 6 55.55 -0.55 1.74
N SER A 7 54.93 -0.72 0.58
CA SER A 7 54.05 0.30 0.04
C SER A 7 52.85 0.41 0.99
N ALA A 8 52.85 1.41 1.86
CA ALA A 8 51.63 1.82 2.54
C ALA A 8 50.63 2.21 1.45
N ALA A 9 49.59 1.39 1.25
CA ALA A 9 48.45 1.81 0.47
C ALA A 9 47.88 3.05 1.19
N THR A 10 48.06 4.22 0.59
CA THR A 10 47.29 5.39 0.98
C THR A 10 45.84 5.06 0.66
N PHE A 11 45.09 4.59 1.66
CA PHE A 11 43.65 4.59 1.59
C PHE A 11 43.25 6.06 1.46
N ILE A 12 42.92 6.50 0.25
CA ILE A 12 42.06 7.67 0.10
C ILE A 12 40.78 7.27 0.83
N ALA A 13 40.45 7.96 1.92
CA ALA A 13 39.20 7.82 2.62
C ALA A 13 38.04 8.28 1.72
N GLY A 14 37.74 7.51 0.67
CA GLY A 14 36.48 7.53 -0.06
C GLY A 14 35.47 6.76 0.77
N GLY A 15 35.02 7.37 1.86
CA GLY A 15 34.23 6.69 2.89
C GLY A 15 33.08 7.51 3.43
N ASN A 16 32.52 8.40 2.61
CA ASN A 16 31.16 8.89 2.73
C ASN A 16 30.70 9.13 1.30
N GLY A 17 30.42 8.04 0.59
CA GLY A 17 29.49 8.14 -0.52
C GLY A 17 28.21 8.72 0.08
N ILE A 18 27.98 10.01 -0.14
CA ILE A 18 26.64 10.57 0.00
C ILE A 18 25.84 9.84 -1.06
N THR A 19 25.20 8.74 -0.65
CA THR A 19 24.17 8.09 -1.45
C THR A 19 23.03 9.08 -1.48
N TYR A 20 22.92 9.87 -2.54
CA TYR A 20 21.64 10.48 -2.86
C TYR A 20 20.69 9.31 -3.09
N ALA A 21 19.71 9.12 -2.21
CA ALA A 21 18.66 8.16 -2.47
C ALA A 21 18.03 8.60 -3.79
N SER A 22 18.17 7.80 -4.84
CA SER A 22 17.55 8.08 -6.13
C SER A 22 16.02 8.10 -6.03
N GLN A 23 15.48 7.71 -4.87
CA GLN A 23 14.07 7.62 -4.54
C GLN A 23 13.88 7.87 -3.03
N VAL A 24 12.91 8.69 -2.66
CA VAL A 24 12.48 8.85 -1.26
C VAL A 24 11.10 8.20 -1.12
N ASN A 25 11.03 7.18 -0.26
CA ASN A 25 9.77 6.52 0.05
C ASN A 25 9.17 7.19 1.29
N GLY A 26 7.88 7.53 1.24
CA GLY A 26 7.14 8.03 2.40
C GLY A 26 6.98 6.97 3.49
N GLU A 27 6.24 7.27 4.54
CA GLU A 27 5.88 6.26 5.54
C GLU A 27 4.75 5.36 5.03
N TRP A 28 4.65 4.13 5.56
CA TRP A 28 3.45 3.31 5.38
C TRP A 28 2.34 3.88 6.26
N VAL A 29 1.19 4.15 5.64
CA VAL A 29 0.02 4.73 6.30
C VAL A 29 -1.18 3.83 6.06
N GLN A 30 -1.90 3.51 7.12
CA GLN A 30 -3.10 2.71 7.06
C GLN A 30 -4.23 3.45 6.30
N VAL A 31 -4.80 2.79 5.30
CA VAL A 31 -5.89 3.32 4.46
C VAL A 31 -7.18 2.50 4.56
N HIS A 32 -7.10 1.31 5.15
CA HIS A 32 -8.25 0.44 5.37
C HIS A 32 -8.06 -0.39 6.65
N ASP A 33 -8.99 -0.30 7.60
CA ASP A 33 -8.84 -0.94 8.91
C ASP A 33 -9.28 -2.39 8.95
N ASP A 34 -10.23 -2.78 8.10
CA ASP A 34 -10.79 -4.13 8.12
C ASP A 34 -11.29 -4.58 6.74
N ALA A 35 -10.38 -5.05 5.92
CA ALA A 35 -10.67 -5.70 4.65
C ALA A 35 -11.25 -7.12 4.81
N SER A 36 -11.43 -7.61 6.05
CA SER A 36 -12.21 -8.83 6.34
C SER A 36 -13.70 -8.54 6.56
N SER A 37 -14.08 -7.27 6.68
CA SER A 37 -15.47 -6.84 6.82
C SER A 37 -16.27 -7.07 5.52
N THR A 38 -17.60 -6.84 5.58
CA THR A 38 -18.49 -7.06 4.43
C THR A 38 -18.06 -6.25 3.21
N ALA A 39 -17.93 -6.94 2.08
CA ALA A 39 -17.61 -6.36 0.78
C ALA A 39 -18.39 -5.09 0.43
N ILE A 40 -17.70 -4.14 -0.20
CA ILE A 40 -18.33 -2.89 -0.64
C ILE A 40 -19.28 -3.17 -1.81
N GLY A 41 -20.49 -2.63 -1.72
CA GLY A 41 -21.53 -2.81 -2.74
C GLY A 41 -21.11 -2.27 -4.11
N SER A 42 -21.55 -2.95 -5.18
CA SER A 42 -21.20 -2.63 -6.56
C SER A 42 -21.60 -1.21 -7.00
N SER A 43 -22.68 -0.65 -6.45
CA SER A 43 -23.10 0.74 -6.71
C SER A 43 -22.06 1.77 -6.24
N VAL A 44 -21.43 1.50 -5.09
CA VAL A 44 -20.36 2.34 -4.54
C VAL A 44 -19.08 2.17 -5.34
N LEU A 45 -18.75 0.93 -5.75
CA LEU A 45 -17.58 0.66 -6.59
C LEU A 45 -17.65 1.34 -7.97
N LEU A 46 -18.85 1.73 -8.42
CA LEU A 46 -19.08 2.52 -9.65
C LEU A 46 -19.12 4.03 -9.40
N ASN A 47 -19.45 4.47 -8.19
CA ASN A 47 -19.47 5.87 -7.80
C ASN A 47 -18.95 6.05 -6.36
N PRO A 48 -17.63 6.16 -6.17
CA PRO A 48 -17.03 6.22 -4.84
C PRO A 48 -17.34 7.49 -4.05
N ALA A 49 -17.85 8.54 -4.72
CA ALA A 49 -18.06 9.87 -4.14
C ALA A 49 -18.96 9.87 -2.89
N SER A 50 -19.94 8.96 -2.85
CA SER A 50 -20.93 8.87 -1.77
C SER A 50 -20.50 7.95 -0.63
N TYR A 51 -19.34 7.29 -0.75
CA TYR A 51 -18.91 6.35 0.28
C TYR A 51 -18.39 7.09 1.50
N SER A 52 -18.93 6.76 2.66
CA SER A 52 -18.40 7.15 3.95
C SER A 52 -18.37 5.94 4.86
N SER A 53 -17.24 5.74 5.54
CA SER A 53 -17.05 4.66 6.51
C SER A 53 -15.96 5.06 7.48
N SER A 54 -16.07 4.61 8.73
CA SER A 54 -15.01 4.77 9.71
C SER A 54 -13.82 3.82 9.49
N VAL A 55 -13.96 2.84 8.58
CA VAL A 55 -12.95 1.81 8.28
C VAL A 55 -12.03 2.22 7.13
N ILE A 56 -12.46 3.16 6.29
CA ILE A 56 -11.71 3.57 5.09
C ILE A 56 -11.22 4.99 5.26
N HIS A 57 -9.90 5.16 5.12
CA HIS A 57 -9.21 6.42 5.33
C HIS A 57 -8.60 6.87 4.02
N PRO A 58 -9.21 7.86 3.33
CA PRO A 58 -8.64 8.40 2.12
C PRO A 58 -7.25 8.98 2.39
N LEU A 59 -6.26 8.55 1.61
CA LEU A 59 -4.91 9.06 1.71
C LEU A 59 -4.82 10.39 0.97
N ILE A 60 -4.38 11.45 1.65
CA ILE A 60 -4.07 12.73 0.99
C ILE A 60 -2.70 12.64 0.35
N VAL A 61 -2.60 13.02 -0.92
CA VAL A 61 -1.35 13.04 -1.68
C VAL A 61 -0.88 14.49 -1.74
N ASP A 62 0.12 14.81 -0.94
CA ASP A 62 0.78 16.13 -0.97
C ASP A 62 2.00 16.12 -1.92
N ILE A 63 2.84 15.10 -1.80
CA ILE A 63 4.06 14.91 -2.60
C ILE A 63 4.15 13.46 -3.03
N GLY A 64 4.49 13.21 -4.30
CA GLY A 64 4.79 11.89 -4.84
C GLY A 64 4.23 11.67 -6.24
N THR A 65 4.77 10.66 -6.92
CA THR A 65 4.39 10.32 -8.31
C THR A 65 3.72 8.96 -8.39
N LYS A 66 3.95 8.10 -7.39
CA LYS A 66 3.41 6.73 -7.33
C LYS A 66 2.96 6.33 -5.94
N ILE A 67 2.16 5.27 -5.86
CA ILE A 67 1.68 4.68 -4.61
C ILE A 67 1.72 3.15 -4.66
N ARG A 68 2.09 2.51 -3.55
CA ARG A 68 2.01 1.05 -3.41
C ARG A 68 1.25 0.66 -2.15
N PHE A 69 0.78 -0.58 -2.11
CA PHE A 69 -0.07 -1.10 -1.05
C PHE A 69 0.43 -2.45 -0.54
N ILE A 70 0.23 -2.68 0.74
CA ILE A 70 0.44 -3.97 1.41
C ILE A 70 -0.80 -4.33 2.25
N GLY A 71 -0.98 -5.62 2.49
CA GLY A 71 -1.91 -6.14 3.48
C GLY A 71 -1.18 -6.47 4.75
N GLU A 72 -1.81 -6.19 5.88
CA GLU A 72 -1.30 -6.45 7.22
C GLU A 72 -2.28 -7.35 7.97
N TYR A 73 -1.77 -8.38 8.64
CA TYR A 73 -2.59 -9.36 9.35
C TYR A 73 -1.80 -10.00 10.50
N ALA A 74 -2.50 -10.62 11.45
CA ALA A 74 -1.86 -11.15 12.65
C ALA A 74 -0.84 -12.26 12.33
N VAL A 75 0.35 -12.17 12.95
CA VAL A 75 1.29 -13.29 13.06
C VAL A 75 0.59 -14.46 13.77
N GLY A 76 0.80 -15.67 13.27
CA GLY A 76 0.09 -16.88 13.70
C GLY A 76 -1.13 -17.24 12.86
N THR A 77 -1.55 -16.39 11.91
CA THR A 77 -2.56 -16.76 10.91
C THR A 77 -2.14 -18.03 10.17
N SER A 78 -2.89 -19.12 10.39
CA SER A 78 -2.58 -20.46 9.86
C SER A 78 -3.50 -20.87 8.71
N VAL A 79 -4.63 -20.19 8.56
CA VAL A 79 -5.61 -20.47 7.51
C VAL A 79 -6.00 -19.17 6.81
N ILE A 80 -5.92 -19.20 5.47
CA ILE A 80 -6.39 -18.14 4.58
C ILE A 80 -7.43 -18.77 3.66
N THR A 81 -8.69 -18.48 3.90
CA THR A 81 -9.81 -18.97 3.08
C THR A 81 -9.98 -18.10 1.84
N THR A 82 -9.79 -16.78 1.98
CA THR A 82 -9.96 -15.83 0.89
C THR A 82 -9.01 -14.65 1.10
N SER A 83 -8.30 -14.26 0.04
CA SER A 83 -7.55 -13.01 0.01
C SER A 83 -8.48 -11.87 -0.45
N PRO A 84 -8.42 -10.69 0.18
CA PRO A 84 -9.27 -9.58 -0.24
C PRO A 84 -8.87 -9.09 -1.63
N THR A 85 -9.85 -8.60 -2.39
CA THR A 85 -9.60 -7.92 -3.67
C THR A 85 -9.98 -6.45 -3.53
N ILE A 86 -9.13 -5.56 -4.01
CA ILE A 86 -9.31 -4.12 -3.86
C ILE A 86 -9.36 -3.39 -5.20
N ARG A 87 -10.08 -2.28 -5.21
CA ARG A 87 -10.03 -1.26 -6.24
C ARG A 87 -9.36 -0.02 -5.66
N VAL A 88 -8.40 0.52 -6.39
CA VAL A 88 -7.66 1.71 -5.99
C VAL A 88 -8.12 2.87 -6.84
N PHE A 89 -8.67 3.90 -6.20
CA PHE A 89 -9.18 5.08 -6.88
C PHE A 89 -8.32 6.29 -6.58
N GLY A 90 -7.88 6.99 -7.63
CA GLY A 90 -7.39 8.35 -7.53
C GLY A 90 -8.53 9.34 -7.66
N ALA A 91 -8.44 10.47 -6.96
CA ALA A 91 -9.40 11.55 -7.04
C ALA A 91 -8.73 12.91 -7.27
N ASP A 92 -9.37 13.80 -8.03
CA ASP A 92 -8.89 15.17 -8.31
C ASP A 92 -9.10 16.16 -7.15
N LYS A 93 -9.81 15.74 -6.09
CA LYS A 93 -10.14 16.53 -4.90
C LYS A 93 -9.76 15.78 -3.62
N ILE A 94 -9.71 16.54 -2.54
CA ILE A 94 -9.45 16.05 -1.18
C ILE A 94 -10.82 15.94 -0.47
N PRO A 95 -11.09 14.83 0.23
CA PRO A 95 -12.32 14.70 1.02
C PRO A 95 -12.29 15.61 2.25
N ASN A 96 -13.47 15.84 2.85
CA ASN A 96 -13.55 16.54 4.13
C ASN A 96 -13.05 15.65 5.28
N ALA A 97 -13.02 16.19 6.50
CA ALA A 97 -12.57 15.47 7.71
C ALA A 97 -13.39 14.19 8.02
N SER A 98 -14.56 14.02 7.43
CA SER A 98 -15.39 12.83 7.56
C SER A 98 -15.21 11.83 6.41
N GLY A 99 -14.20 12.03 5.55
CA GLY A 99 -13.91 11.16 4.40
C GLY A 99 -14.85 11.36 3.21
N VAL A 100 -15.74 12.37 3.24
CA VAL A 100 -16.72 12.62 2.16
C VAL A 100 -16.12 13.55 1.11
N TYR A 101 -16.23 13.14 -0.15
CA TYR A 101 -15.73 13.90 -1.28
C TYR A 101 -16.67 15.04 -1.69
N PRO A 102 -16.14 16.20 -2.13
CA PRO A 102 -16.96 17.26 -2.71
C PRO A 102 -17.76 16.79 -3.93
N SER A 103 -18.88 17.45 -4.21
CA SER A 103 -19.64 17.17 -5.43
C SER A 103 -18.79 17.43 -6.68
N GLY A 104 -19.02 16.61 -7.72
CA GLY A 104 -18.27 16.66 -8.97
C GLY A 104 -16.79 16.28 -8.83
N THR A 105 -16.42 15.52 -7.79
CA THR A 105 -15.11 14.84 -7.75
C THR A 105 -15.05 13.82 -8.88
N VAL A 106 -13.95 13.83 -9.62
CA VAL A 106 -13.66 12.86 -10.66
C VAL A 106 -12.80 11.75 -10.05
N PHE A 107 -13.23 10.51 -10.25
CA PHE A 107 -12.49 9.33 -9.83
C PHE A 107 -11.98 8.57 -11.05
N TRP A 108 -10.81 7.97 -10.92
CA TRP A 108 -10.27 7.01 -11.88
C TRP A 108 -9.56 5.87 -11.16
N ARG A 109 -9.46 4.72 -11.82
CA ARG A 109 -8.72 3.58 -11.28
C ARG A 109 -7.22 3.82 -11.44
N LEU A 110 -6.46 3.58 -10.38
CA LEU A 110 -5.00 3.60 -10.42
C LEU A 110 -4.43 2.21 -10.75
N ASP A 111 -5.16 1.17 -10.37
CA ASP A 111 -4.77 -0.23 -10.55
C ASP A 111 -5.24 -0.84 -11.88
N ALA A 112 -6.04 -0.10 -12.66
CA ALA A 112 -6.56 -0.57 -13.95
C ALA A 112 -6.85 0.57 -14.94
N ASN A 113 -6.86 0.26 -16.24
CA ASN A 113 -7.12 1.23 -17.31
C ASN A 113 -8.62 1.55 -17.53
N THR A 114 -9.53 0.78 -16.92
CA THR A 114 -10.97 1.00 -17.03
C THR A 114 -11.64 0.90 -15.67
N PHE A 115 -12.73 1.65 -15.48
CA PHE A 115 -13.43 1.72 -14.20
C PHE A 115 -14.05 0.38 -13.78
N ASN A 116 -14.50 -0.41 -14.77
CA ASN A 116 -15.16 -1.70 -14.60
C ASN A 116 -14.21 -2.91 -14.64
N ALA A 117 -12.91 -2.70 -14.78
CA ALA A 117 -11.94 -3.79 -14.71
C ALA A 117 -12.02 -4.51 -13.36
N ALA A 118 -11.64 -5.78 -13.36
CA ALA A 118 -11.55 -6.59 -12.14
C ALA A 118 -10.71 -5.89 -11.07
N ALA A 119 -11.07 -6.12 -9.80
CA ALA A 119 -10.26 -5.69 -8.67
C ALA A 119 -8.92 -6.44 -8.60
N THR A 120 -7.95 -5.82 -7.97
CA THR A 120 -6.62 -6.39 -7.74
C THR A 120 -6.61 -7.22 -6.45
N THR A 121 -6.15 -8.47 -6.51
CA THR A 121 -6.08 -9.33 -5.31
C THR A 121 -4.85 -9.00 -4.45
N LEU A 122 -5.09 -8.69 -3.19
CA LEU A 122 -4.06 -8.57 -2.16
C LEU A 122 -3.74 -9.96 -1.61
N THR A 123 -2.79 -10.62 -2.26
CA THR A 123 -2.50 -12.03 -2.00
C THR A 123 -1.88 -12.21 -0.62
N LEU A 124 -2.64 -12.83 0.29
CA LEU A 124 -2.18 -13.22 1.61
C LEU A 124 -1.45 -14.56 1.53
N THR A 125 -0.42 -14.74 2.35
CA THR A 125 0.31 -16.00 2.43
C THR A 125 0.41 -16.46 3.88
N ALA A 126 0.38 -17.78 4.12
CA ALA A 126 0.55 -18.30 5.46
C ALA A 126 1.88 -17.82 6.06
N VAL A 127 1.85 -17.51 7.36
CA VAL A 127 2.84 -16.67 8.05
C VAL A 127 4.29 -17.18 7.92
N ALA A 128 4.50 -18.50 7.82
CA ALA A 128 5.84 -19.09 7.63
C ALA A 128 6.58 -18.63 6.35
N SER A 129 5.90 -17.92 5.45
CA SER A 129 6.42 -17.43 4.17
C SER A 129 6.20 -15.94 3.94
N SER A 130 5.67 -15.21 4.93
CA SER A 130 5.43 -13.77 4.84
C SER A 130 6.60 -12.96 5.38
N GLN A 131 6.71 -11.72 4.91
CA GLN A 131 7.47 -10.70 5.61
C GLN A 131 6.74 -10.41 6.93
N GLN A 132 7.42 -10.26 8.06
CA GLN A 132 6.74 -10.07 9.35
C GLN A 132 7.61 -9.32 10.36
N ASP A 133 6.95 -8.66 11.31
CA ASP A 133 7.53 -8.26 12.58
C ASP A 133 7.07 -9.21 13.70
N ALA A 134 7.15 -8.78 14.97
CA ALA A 134 6.77 -9.61 16.11
C ALA A 134 5.26 -9.94 16.18
N THR A 135 4.40 -9.10 15.62
CA THR A 135 2.94 -9.16 15.79
C THR A 135 2.17 -9.18 14.47
N THR A 136 2.78 -8.66 13.40
CA THR A 136 2.15 -8.35 12.13
C THR A 136 2.91 -9.02 10.98
N ALA A 137 2.18 -9.76 10.17
CA ALA A 137 2.63 -10.29 8.89
C ALA A 137 2.18 -9.36 7.76
N TYR A 138 2.99 -9.26 6.72
CA TYR A 138 2.82 -8.37 5.59
C TYR A 138 2.79 -9.16 4.29
N THR A 139 1.90 -8.75 3.38
CA THR A 139 1.98 -9.21 1.99
C THR A 139 3.19 -8.62 1.29
N THR A 140 3.60 -9.21 0.18
CA THR A 140 4.40 -8.47 -0.80
C THR A 140 3.60 -7.25 -1.29
N PRO A 141 4.25 -6.12 -1.61
CA PRO A 141 3.56 -4.99 -2.21
C PRO A 141 2.82 -5.40 -3.49
N LEU A 142 1.59 -4.90 -3.68
CA LEU A 142 0.80 -5.18 -4.90
C LEU A 142 1.53 -4.84 -6.20
N SER A 143 2.33 -3.77 -6.15
CA SER A 143 3.27 -3.39 -7.19
C SER A 143 4.55 -2.91 -6.52
N ASN A 144 5.69 -3.51 -6.87
CA ASN A 144 6.98 -3.12 -6.33
C ASN A 144 7.35 -1.68 -6.73
N ASP A 145 7.00 -1.30 -7.96
CA ASP A 145 7.23 0.04 -8.51
C ASP A 145 6.11 1.03 -8.19
N GLY A 146 5.02 0.56 -7.58
CA GLY A 146 3.79 1.32 -7.34
C GLY A 146 2.95 1.58 -8.59
N TYR A 147 1.76 2.09 -8.36
CA TYR A 147 0.83 2.60 -9.36
C TYR A 147 1.06 4.10 -9.55
N SER A 148 0.98 4.60 -10.79
CA SER A 148 1.05 6.03 -11.04
C SER A 148 -0.15 6.74 -10.41
N LEU A 149 0.10 7.86 -9.73
CA LEU A 149 -0.97 8.66 -9.12
C LEU A 149 -1.77 9.46 -10.16
N LEU A 150 -1.23 9.67 -11.37
CA LEU A 150 -1.90 10.38 -12.47
C LEU A 150 -2.48 11.76 -12.06
N GLY A 151 -1.80 12.46 -11.16
CA GLY A 151 -2.24 13.78 -10.64
C GLY A 151 -3.33 13.73 -9.57
N ALA A 152 -3.59 12.55 -8.98
CA ALA A 152 -4.54 12.42 -7.87
C ALA A 152 -4.09 13.25 -6.66
N LYS A 153 -5.04 13.98 -6.07
CA LYS A 153 -4.85 14.71 -4.81
C LYS A 153 -5.19 13.87 -3.59
N SER A 154 -5.97 12.82 -3.79
CA SER A 154 -6.19 11.80 -2.77
C SER A 154 -6.42 10.43 -3.39
N VAL A 155 -6.21 9.39 -2.59
CA VAL A 155 -6.40 8.00 -2.98
C VAL A 155 -7.37 7.31 -2.02
N LEU A 156 -8.34 6.60 -2.58
CA LEU A 156 -9.34 5.82 -1.86
C LEU A 156 -9.19 4.35 -2.23
N VAL A 157 -9.16 3.47 -1.23
CA VAL A 157 -9.07 2.02 -1.42
C VAL A 157 -10.37 1.37 -0.96
N LEU A 158 -11.05 0.67 -1.85
CA LEU A 158 -12.29 -0.04 -1.55
C LEU A 158 -12.11 -1.53 -1.82
N HIS A 159 -12.56 -2.40 -0.92
CA HIS A 159 -12.50 -3.85 -1.12
C HIS A 159 -13.79 -4.36 -1.79
N GLU A 160 -13.64 -5.08 -2.90
CA GLU A 160 -14.74 -5.71 -3.65
C GLU A 160 -15.05 -7.12 -3.13
N VAL A 161 -14.02 -7.82 -2.63
CA VAL A 161 -14.15 -9.13 -2.00
C VAL A 161 -13.49 -9.04 -0.63
N ALA A 162 -14.23 -9.45 0.39
CA ALA A 162 -13.74 -9.53 1.76
C ALA A 162 -12.69 -10.63 1.88
N GLY A 163 -11.63 -10.35 2.62
CA GLY A 163 -10.67 -11.36 3.04
C GLY A 163 -11.23 -12.22 4.17
N ALA A 164 -10.75 -13.45 4.27
CA ALA A 164 -11.16 -14.39 5.31
C ALA A 164 -9.94 -15.17 5.81
N ILE A 165 -9.55 -14.92 7.05
CA ILE A 165 -8.39 -15.52 7.72
C ILE A 165 -8.76 -16.06 9.10
N SER A 166 -7.99 -17.02 9.62
CA SER A 166 -8.13 -17.52 10.99
C SER A 166 -6.82 -18.13 11.54
N GLY A 167 -6.82 -18.45 12.84
CA GLY A 167 -5.69 -19.04 13.56
C GLY A 167 -4.72 -18.02 14.19
N GLY A 168 -4.80 -16.75 13.80
CA GLY A 168 -4.09 -15.65 14.45
C GLY A 168 -4.83 -15.05 15.65
N ALA A 169 -4.18 -14.10 16.33
CA ALA A 169 -4.79 -13.36 17.45
C ALA A 169 -5.99 -12.48 17.01
N THR A 170 -6.04 -12.10 15.74
CA THR A 170 -7.15 -11.38 15.12
C THR A 170 -7.51 -12.03 13.78
N THR A 171 -8.70 -11.71 13.28
CA THR A 171 -9.18 -12.13 11.94
C THR A 171 -9.27 -10.95 10.96
N THR A 172 -8.68 -9.81 11.35
CA THR A 172 -8.75 -8.56 10.60
C THR A 172 -7.57 -8.47 9.64
N ILE A 173 -7.84 -7.98 8.43
CA ILE A 173 -6.83 -7.65 7.45
C ILE A 173 -6.85 -6.13 7.28
N GLN A 174 -5.75 -5.48 7.58
CA GLN A 174 -5.56 -4.05 7.35
C GLN A 174 -4.87 -3.83 5.99
N ILE A 175 -5.05 -2.64 5.42
CA ILE A 175 -4.34 -2.23 4.21
C ILE A 175 -3.62 -0.94 4.49
N SER A 176 -2.33 -0.94 4.19
CA SER A 176 -1.47 0.23 4.27
C SER A 176 -0.96 0.61 2.90
N ALA A 177 -0.75 1.91 2.72
CA ALA A 177 -0.26 2.51 1.50
C ALA A 177 0.99 3.33 1.77
N GLN A 178 1.87 3.42 0.78
CA GLN A 178 3.06 4.25 0.85
C GLN A 178 3.19 5.05 -0.44
N VAL A 179 3.35 6.36 -0.30
CA VAL A 179 3.61 7.25 -1.42
C VAL A 179 5.10 7.23 -1.75
N LEU A 180 5.42 7.16 -3.03
CA LEU A 180 6.78 7.08 -3.54
C LEU A 180 7.10 8.35 -4.33
N ASN A 181 8.26 8.94 -4.05
CA ASN A 181 8.82 10.03 -4.84
C ASN A 181 9.96 9.46 -5.68
N VAL A 182 9.61 9.11 -6.93
CA VAL A 182 10.48 8.51 -7.93
C VAL A 182 10.47 9.32 -9.22
#